data_AF-A0A8J3RRI6-F1
#
_entry.id   AF-A0A8J3RRI6-F1
#
_cell.length_a   1.000
_cell.length_b   1.000
_cell.length_c   1.000
_cell.angle_alpha   90.00
_cell.angle_beta   90.00
_cell.angle_gamma   90.00
#
_symmetry.space_group_name_H-M   'P 1'
#
loop_
_entity.id
_entity.type
_entity.pdbx_description
1 polymer ?
#
loop_
_entity_poly.entity_id
_entity_poly.type
_entity_poly.pdbx_seq_one_letter_code
_entity_poly.pdbx_strand_id
1 'polypeptide(L)'
;MRTHRTLAALTLLVGQLLIPRPAHAQAPPGCPAPTPAEIRRAGKSQADQPPKGARALTGLRVGHLPKGFSWGQVNVYSYDDVAEYSYLWSDNRDDVDRGHRSLWVRVACWPKAAGPAQLRTAPFILGTFAGDVRQMKVGKRTVLTKEGDGALGHGRYAGWVERKGVVITVMASQPLVPELTEIIKGITLR
;
A
#
# COMPACT_ATOMS: atom_id res chain seq x y z
N MET A 1 76.12 8.07 -5.02
CA MET A 1 74.89 8.74 -5.50
C MET A 1 73.78 7.71 -5.64
N ARG A 2 72.82 7.68 -4.71
CA ARG A 2 71.52 7.00 -4.91
C ARG A 2 70.49 7.68 -4.01
N THR A 3 69.49 8.23 -4.67
CA THR A 3 68.49 9.20 -4.23
C THR A 3 67.45 8.61 -3.30
N HIS A 4 67.19 9.34 -2.20
CA HIS A 4 66.05 9.15 -1.31
C HIS A 4 64.72 9.34 -2.07
N ARG A 5 63.76 8.45 -1.85
CA ARG A 5 62.35 8.65 -2.23
C ARG A 5 61.50 8.67 -0.96
N THR A 6 61.11 9.87 -0.56
CA THR A 6 60.18 10.16 0.52
C THR A 6 58.77 9.83 0.03
N LEU A 7 58.08 8.89 0.67
CA LEU A 7 56.66 8.62 0.47
C LEU A 7 55.87 9.41 1.51
N ALA A 8 55.20 10.47 1.06
CA ALA A 8 54.23 11.21 1.86
C ALA A 8 52.92 10.40 1.91
N ALA A 9 52.56 9.91 3.09
CA ALA A 9 51.26 9.31 3.34
C ALA A 9 50.21 10.42 3.52
N LEU A 10 49.31 10.56 2.53
CA LEU A 10 48.10 11.37 2.68
C LEU A 10 47.07 10.58 3.50
N THR A 11 46.87 10.99 4.75
CA THR A 11 45.75 10.54 5.59
C THR A 11 44.47 11.25 5.15
N LEU A 12 43.59 10.55 4.44
CA LEU A 12 42.23 11.01 4.15
C LEU A 12 41.36 10.75 5.40
N LEU A 13 41.04 11.81 6.14
CA LEU A 13 39.97 11.80 7.14
C LEU A 13 38.63 11.68 6.39
N VAL A 14 38.03 10.48 6.41
CA VAL A 14 36.64 10.27 6.00
C VAL A 14 35.76 10.79 7.14
N GLY A 15 35.33 12.04 7.03
CA GLY A 15 34.28 12.59 7.89
C GLY A 15 32.99 11.83 7.66
N GLN A 16 32.56 11.05 8.65
CA GLN A 16 31.24 10.45 8.68
C GLN A 16 30.20 11.55 8.84
N LEU A 17 29.68 12.05 7.72
CA LEU A 17 28.44 12.82 7.71
C LEU A 17 27.34 11.89 8.24
N LEU A 18 26.91 12.13 9.47
CA LEU A 18 25.67 11.60 10.01
C LEU A 18 24.53 12.17 9.17
N ILE A 19 24.16 11.46 8.10
CA ILE A 19 22.94 11.76 7.35
C ILE A 19 21.78 11.50 8.33
N PRO A 20 21.00 12.52 8.74
CA PRO A 20 19.81 12.26 9.53
C PRO A 20 18.91 11.35 8.70
N ARG A 21 18.63 10.15 9.23
CA ARG A 21 17.59 9.29 8.67
C ARG A 21 16.32 10.14 8.60
N PRO A 22 15.59 10.16 7.47
CA PRO A 22 14.34 10.89 7.40
C PRO A 22 13.48 10.41 8.57
N ALA A 23 13.07 11.36 9.41
CA ALA A 23 12.04 11.09 10.39
C ALA A 23 10.88 10.48 9.61
N HIS A 24 10.52 9.24 9.93
CA HIS A 24 9.34 8.61 9.35
C HIS A 24 8.21 9.64 9.48
N ALA A 25 7.71 10.14 8.35
CA ALA A 25 6.65 11.12 8.33
C ALA A 25 5.51 10.52 9.15
N GLN A 26 5.32 11.05 10.36
CA GLN A 26 4.26 10.57 11.23
C GLN A 26 2.96 10.78 10.46
N ALA A 27 2.16 9.72 10.36
CA ALA A 27 0.88 9.77 9.67
C ALA A 27 0.11 11.00 10.19
N PRO A 28 -0.47 11.83 9.30
CA PRO A 28 -1.21 13.01 9.72
C PRO A 28 -2.26 12.65 10.78
N PRO A 29 -2.53 13.54 11.76
CA PRO A 29 -3.53 13.28 12.79
C PRO A 29 -4.85 12.79 12.18
N GLY A 30 -5.32 11.63 12.64
CA GLY A 30 -6.54 11.02 12.14
C GLY A 30 -6.38 10.15 10.90
N CYS A 31 -5.18 9.93 10.35
CA CYS A 31 -5.00 8.88 9.35
C CYS A 31 -4.86 7.50 10.02
N PRO A 32 -5.54 6.46 9.52
CA PRO A 32 -5.30 5.09 9.99
C PRO A 32 -3.86 4.68 9.72
N ALA A 33 -3.09 4.48 10.79
CA ALA A 33 -1.67 4.14 10.73
C ALA A 33 -1.43 2.76 11.36
N PRO A 34 -0.44 2.00 10.86
CA PRO A 34 -0.08 0.72 11.43
C PRO A 34 0.51 0.90 12.83
N THR A 35 0.20 -0.01 13.74
CA THR A 35 0.85 -0.03 15.06
C THR A 35 2.33 -0.45 14.94
N PRO A 36 3.20 -0.14 15.91
CA PRO A 36 4.59 -0.60 15.89
C PRO A 36 4.77 -2.12 15.75
N ALA A 37 3.83 -2.90 16.31
CA ALA A 37 3.83 -4.35 16.15
C ALA A 37 3.55 -4.78 14.70
N GLU A 38 2.74 -4.03 13.98
CA GLU A 38 2.38 -4.31 12.59
C GLU A 38 3.48 -3.91 11.63
N ILE A 39 4.17 -2.79 11.91
CA ILE A 39 5.38 -2.40 11.19
C ILE A 39 6.44 -3.50 11.31
N ARG A 40 6.71 -3.99 12.54
CA ARG A 40 7.65 -5.10 12.75
C ARG A 40 7.22 -6.39 12.05
N ARG A 41 5.91 -6.68 12.03
CA ARG A 41 5.35 -7.86 11.36
C ARG A 41 5.51 -7.77 9.85
N ALA A 42 5.20 -6.62 9.26
CA ALA A 42 5.37 -6.35 7.83
C ALA A 42 6.84 -6.48 7.41
N GLY A 43 7.77 -5.94 8.21
CA GLY A 43 9.21 -6.05 7.93
C GLY A 43 9.78 -7.48 7.97
N LYS A 44 9.05 -8.43 8.55
CA LYS A 44 9.39 -9.87 8.53
C LYS A 44 8.65 -10.65 7.45
N SER A 45 7.81 -10.00 6.65
CA SER A 45 6.93 -10.64 5.65
C SER A 45 6.12 -11.80 6.24
N GLN A 46 5.66 -11.65 7.48
CA GLN A 46 4.96 -12.72 8.18
C GLN A 46 3.56 -12.93 7.60
N ALA A 47 3.29 -14.17 7.18
CA ALA A 47 1.97 -14.60 6.74
C ALA A 47 1.03 -14.87 7.93
N ASP A 48 -0.25 -14.57 7.74
CA ASP A 48 -1.35 -14.95 8.60
C ASP A 48 -2.06 -16.18 7.99
N GLN A 49 -2.05 -17.30 8.70
CA GLN A 49 -2.75 -18.55 8.33
C GLN A 49 -3.47 -19.09 9.58
N PRO A 50 -4.80 -18.95 9.70
CA PRO A 50 -5.71 -18.33 8.74
C PRO A 50 -5.53 -16.81 8.63
N PRO A 51 -6.00 -16.17 7.53
CA PRO A 51 -5.94 -14.73 7.39
C PRO A 51 -6.79 -14.04 8.44
N LYS A 52 -6.39 -12.82 8.80
CA LYS A 52 -7.20 -11.96 9.67
C LYS A 52 -8.49 -11.59 8.94
N GLY A 53 -9.61 -11.55 9.66
CA GLY A 53 -10.90 -11.21 9.06
C GLY A 53 -11.06 -9.73 8.71
N ALA A 54 -12.31 -9.26 8.70
CA ALA A 54 -12.73 -7.90 8.34
C ALA A 54 -12.03 -6.71 9.05
N ARG A 55 -11.17 -6.95 10.05
CA ARG A 55 -10.45 -5.94 10.84
C ARG A 55 -8.93 -6.09 10.74
N ALA A 56 -8.44 -6.66 9.64
CA ALA A 56 -7.02 -6.91 9.44
C ALA A 56 -6.17 -5.63 9.42
N LEU A 57 -6.78 -4.48 9.08
CA LEU A 57 -6.18 -3.16 9.13
C LEU A 57 -6.71 -2.36 10.32
N THR A 58 -5.82 -1.93 11.21
CA THR A 58 -6.14 -0.98 12.28
C THR A 58 -6.78 0.29 11.71
N GLY A 59 -7.94 0.69 12.26
CA GLY A 59 -8.68 1.89 11.82
C GLY A 59 -9.51 1.71 10.54
N LEU A 60 -9.56 0.52 9.94
CA LEU A 60 -10.36 0.21 8.75
C LEU A 60 -11.12 -1.11 8.94
N ARG A 61 -12.38 -1.16 8.49
CA ARG A 61 -13.18 -2.39 8.43
C ARG A 61 -13.50 -2.72 6.98
N VAL A 62 -13.38 -3.99 6.60
CA VAL A 62 -13.85 -4.55 5.32
C VAL A 62 -15.13 -5.35 5.58
N GLY A 63 -16.29 -4.71 5.46
CA GLY A 63 -17.60 -5.28 5.80
C GLY A 63 -18.04 -6.43 4.88
N HIS A 64 -17.65 -6.39 3.60
CA HIS A 64 -17.84 -7.47 2.64
C HIS A 64 -16.49 -8.09 2.31
N LEU A 65 -16.14 -9.15 3.04
CA LEU A 65 -14.94 -9.95 2.80
C LEU A 65 -15.37 -11.30 2.25
N PRO A 66 -15.06 -11.63 0.97
CA PRO A 66 -15.41 -12.92 0.40
C PRO A 66 -14.84 -14.08 1.22
N LYS A 67 -15.56 -15.20 1.28
CA LYS A 67 -15.11 -16.41 2.01
C LYS A 67 -14.03 -17.14 1.24
N GLY A 68 -13.29 -18.03 1.90
CA GLY A 68 -12.39 -18.99 1.23
C GLY A 68 -10.93 -18.57 1.15
N PHE A 69 -10.55 -17.44 1.74
CA PHE A 69 -9.14 -17.07 1.88
C PHE A 69 -8.45 -17.98 2.92
N SER A 70 -7.27 -18.48 2.57
CA SER A 70 -6.46 -19.37 3.39
C SER A 70 -5.16 -18.71 3.87
N TRP A 71 -4.80 -17.59 3.25
CA TRP A 71 -3.57 -16.87 3.49
C TRP A 71 -3.83 -15.36 3.55
N GLY A 72 -3.07 -14.65 4.37
CA GLY A 72 -3.04 -13.20 4.36
C GLY A 72 -1.71 -12.61 4.78
N GLN A 73 -1.51 -11.34 4.49
CA GLN A 73 -0.29 -10.63 4.87
C GLN A 73 -0.54 -9.14 5.01
N VAL A 74 0.11 -8.57 6.02
CA VAL A 74 0.17 -7.13 6.21
C VAL A 74 1.40 -6.56 5.49
N ASN A 75 1.24 -5.43 4.80
CA ASN A 75 2.35 -4.68 4.23
C ASN A 75 2.27 -3.22 4.70
N VAL A 76 3.44 -2.65 4.99
CA VAL A 76 3.60 -1.24 5.38
C VAL A 76 4.68 -0.65 4.51
N TYR A 77 4.39 0.48 3.89
CA TYR A 77 5.37 1.24 3.11
C TYR A 77 5.36 2.68 3.60
N SER A 78 6.54 3.29 3.63
CA SER A 78 6.69 4.72 3.91
C SER A 78 7.74 5.25 2.96
N TYR A 79 7.36 6.26 2.18
CA TYR A 79 8.25 6.93 1.24
C TYR A 79 7.68 8.32 0.96
N ASP A 80 8.55 9.28 0.69
CA ASP A 80 8.19 10.70 0.52
C ASP A 80 7.29 11.20 1.67
N ASP A 81 6.11 11.73 1.33
CA ASP A 81 5.04 12.18 2.22
C ASP A 81 3.86 11.19 2.31
N VAL A 82 4.09 9.93 1.90
CA VAL A 82 3.08 8.86 1.90
C VAL A 82 3.44 7.77 2.91
N ALA A 83 2.46 7.44 3.76
CA ALA A 83 2.48 6.23 4.56
C ALA A 83 1.36 5.30 4.09
N GLU A 84 1.71 4.09 3.67
CA GLU A 84 0.77 3.07 3.22
C GLU A 84 0.69 1.92 4.21
N TYR A 85 -0.53 1.45 4.43
CA TYR A 85 -0.81 0.31 5.26
C TYR A 85 -1.86 -0.54 4.55
N SER A 86 -1.49 -1.78 4.26
CA SER A 86 -2.31 -2.65 3.43
C SER A 86 -2.35 -4.07 3.94
N TYR A 87 -3.39 -4.78 3.53
CA TYR A 87 -3.58 -6.18 3.84
C TYR A 87 -4.02 -6.91 2.58
N LEU A 88 -3.39 -8.06 2.35
CA LEU A 88 -3.70 -8.98 1.26
C LEU A 88 -4.41 -10.19 1.85
N TRP A 89 -5.55 -10.56 1.28
CA TRP A 89 -6.22 -11.84 1.49
C TRP A 89 -6.08 -12.66 0.21
N SER A 90 -5.72 -13.93 0.34
CA SER A 90 -5.61 -14.82 -0.81
C SER A 90 -6.06 -16.24 -0.47
N ASP A 91 -6.63 -16.94 -1.44
CA ASP A 91 -6.97 -18.37 -1.32
C ASP A 91 -5.75 -19.28 -1.52
N ASN A 92 -4.69 -18.79 -2.16
CA ASN A 92 -3.36 -19.40 -2.23
C ASN A 92 -2.25 -18.33 -2.43
N ARG A 93 -0.98 -18.72 -2.42
CA ARG A 93 0.19 -17.83 -2.63
C ARG A 93 0.58 -17.65 -4.11
N ASP A 94 -0.22 -18.15 -5.05
CA ASP A 94 0.08 -18.06 -6.48
C ASP A 94 -0.67 -16.86 -7.09
N ASP A 95 0.08 -15.91 -7.62
CA ASP A 95 -0.38 -14.64 -8.18
C ASP A 95 -0.47 -14.66 -9.71
N VAL A 96 -0.07 -15.77 -10.36
CA VAL A 96 -0.04 -15.91 -11.82
C VAL A 96 -1.34 -16.50 -12.36
N ASP A 97 -1.96 -17.43 -11.64
CA ASP A 97 -3.20 -18.05 -12.09
C ASP A 97 -4.43 -17.13 -11.89
N ARG A 98 -5.18 -16.94 -12.99
CA ARG A 98 -6.35 -16.07 -13.11
C ARG A 98 -7.55 -16.55 -12.29
N GLY A 99 -7.57 -17.82 -11.91
CA GLY A 99 -8.57 -18.43 -11.05
C GLY A 99 -8.38 -18.08 -9.57
N HIS A 100 -7.19 -17.64 -9.16
CA HIS A 100 -6.90 -17.34 -7.76
C HIS A 100 -7.66 -16.12 -7.28
N ARG A 101 -8.20 -16.23 -6.07
CA ARG A 101 -8.96 -15.18 -5.41
C ARG A 101 -8.02 -14.45 -4.47
N SER A 102 -7.64 -13.27 -4.92
CA SER A 102 -6.88 -12.29 -4.15
C SER A 102 -7.67 -11.00 -3.97
N LEU A 103 -7.66 -10.46 -2.75
CA LEU A 103 -8.18 -9.15 -2.39
C LEU A 103 -7.09 -8.39 -1.65
N TRP A 104 -6.71 -7.23 -2.17
CA TRP A 104 -5.81 -6.31 -1.49
C TRP A 104 -6.57 -5.04 -1.12
N VAL A 105 -6.42 -4.60 0.14
CA VAL A 105 -6.94 -3.31 0.59
C VAL A 105 -5.80 -2.51 1.17
N ARG A 106 -5.67 -1.26 0.73
CA ARG A 106 -4.71 -0.28 1.24
C ARG A 106 -5.43 0.94 1.77
N VAL A 107 -4.95 1.44 2.89
CA VAL A 107 -5.12 2.83 3.30
C VAL A 107 -3.78 3.55 3.12
N ALA A 108 -3.81 4.70 2.43
CA ALA A 108 -2.66 5.56 2.24
C ALA A 108 -2.92 6.93 2.86
N CYS A 109 -2.02 7.34 3.75
CA CYS A 109 -1.95 8.65 4.34
C CYS A 109 -1.14 9.55 3.41
N TRP A 110 -1.80 10.46 2.71
CA TRP A 110 -1.16 11.36 1.76
C TRP A 110 -1.77 12.76 1.84
N PRO A 111 -1.08 13.75 2.46
CA PRO A 111 -1.66 15.06 2.75
C PRO A 111 -2.25 15.82 1.55
N LYS A 112 -1.73 15.55 0.35
CA LYS A 112 -2.17 16.19 -0.90
C LYS A 112 -3.44 15.56 -1.48
N ALA A 113 -3.92 14.45 -0.93
CA ALA A 113 -5.16 13.80 -1.37
C ALA A 113 -6.39 14.65 -1.01
N ALA A 114 -6.91 15.39 -1.99
CA ALA A 114 -8.11 16.23 -1.83
C ALA A 114 -9.32 15.70 -2.63
N GLY A 115 -9.09 14.93 -3.69
CA GLY A 115 -10.13 14.34 -4.51
C GLY A 115 -9.59 13.40 -5.59
N PRO A 116 -10.47 12.91 -6.48
CA PRO A 116 -10.10 11.96 -7.52
C PRO A 116 -9.00 12.47 -8.47
N ALA A 117 -8.97 13.77 -8.77
CA ALA A 117 -7.97 14.34 -9.66
C ALA A 117 -6.54 14.09 -9.15
N GLN A 118 -6.30 14.24 -7.84
CA GLN A 118 -5.00 14.03 -7.23
C GLN A 118 -4.57 12.56 -7.24
N LEU A 119 -5.49 11.61 -7.26
CA LEU A 119 -5.15 10.19 -7.32
C LEU A 119 -4.42 9.80 -8.61
N ARG A 120 -4.64 10.55 -9.70
CA ARG A 120 -3.97 10.30 -10.98
C ARG A 120 -2.46 10.60 -10.94
N THR A 121 -2.05 11.46 -10.01
CA THR A 121 -0.66 11.86 -9.80
C THR A 121 -0.15 11.45 -8.42
N ALA A 122 -0.84 10.53 -7.75
CA ALA A 122 -0.40 10.03 -6.47
C ALA A 122 0.91 9.25 -6.65
N PRO A 123 1.92 9.45 -5.76
CA PRO A 123 3.21 8.78 -5.88
C PRO A 123 3.12 7.31 -5.41
N PHE A 124 2.02 6.63 -5.69
CA PHE A 124 1.82 5.25 -5.28
C PHE A 124 2.73 4.31 -6.07
N ILE A 125 3.39 3.37 -5.38
CA ILE A 125 4.21 2.33 -6.04
C ILE A 125 3.30 1.29 -6.69
N LEU A 126 2.21 0.90 -6.00
CA LEU A 126 1.22 -0.07 -6.46
C LEU A 126 -0.17 0.55 -6.55
N GLY A 127 -1.01 0.02 -7.45
CA GLY A 127 -2.40 0.48 -7.59
C GLY A 127 -2.49 1.97 -7.94
N THR A 128 -1.75 2.37 -8.98
CA THR A 128 -1.74 3.74 -9.50
C THR A 128 -2.98 4.03 -10.35
N PHE A 129 -3.41 5.29 -10.38
CA PHE A 129 -4.52 5.75 -11.23
C PHE A 129 -4.06 6.68 -12.35
N ALA A 130 -2.84 6.47 -12.85
CA ALA A 130 -2.33 7.13 -14.07
C ALA A 130 -2.83 6.40 -15.33
N GLY A 131 -2.99 7.15 -16.42
CA GLY A 131 -3.41 6.66 -17.74
C GLY A 131 -4.91 6.43 -17.87
N ASP A 132 -5.29 5.32 -18.51
CA ASP A 132 -6.67 4.94 -18.82
C ASP A 132 -7.42 4.52 -17.57
N VAL A 133 -8.05 5.51 -16.94
CA VAL A 133 -8.81 5.36 -15.71
C VAL A 133 -10.24 5.81 -15.92
N ARG A 134 -11.15 4.93 -15.55
CA ARG A 134 -12.59 5.20 -15.54
C ARG A 134 -13.00 5.75 -14.18
N GLN A 135 -13.98 6.63 -14.17
CA GLN A 135 -14.59 7.14 -12.95
C GLN A 135 -16.00 6.58 -12.81
N MET A 136 -16.35 6.12 -11.61
CA MET A 136 -17.70 5.66 -11.29
C MET A 136 -18.15 6.16 -9.92
N LYS A 137 -19.45 6.08 -9.67
CA LYS A 137 -20.04 6.38 -8.35
C LYS A 137 -20.37 5.08 -7.64
N VAL A 138 -19.96 4.97 -6.38
CA VAL A 138 -20.35 3.88 -5.47
C VAL A 138 -20.91 4.51 -4.21
N GLY A 139 -22.24 4.54 -4.10
CA GLY A 139 -22.91 5.34 -3.08
C GLY A 139 -22.51 6.82 -3.20
N LYS A 140 -21.98 7.41 -2.12
CA LYS A 140 -21.50 8.80 -2.10
C LYS A 140 -20.06 8.96 -2.62
N ARG A 141 -19.34 7.87 -2.85
CA ARG A 141 -17.92 7.89 -3.23
C ARG A 141 -17.76 8.11 -4.72
N THR A 142 -16.80 8.95 -5.09
CA THR A 142 -16.27 9.03 -6.45
C THR A 142 -15.05 8.13 -6.54
N VAL A 143 -15.17 7.03 -7.26
CA VAL A 143 -14.16 5.97 -7.33
C VAL A 143 -13.52 5.99 -8.70
N LEU A 144 -12.18 5.99 -8.72
CA LEU A 144 -11.40 5.71 -9.91
C LEU A 144 -11.18 4.23 -10.03
N THR A 145 -11.32 3.68 -11.23
CA THR A 145 -11.08 2.27 -11.53
C THR A 145 -10.14 2.12 -12.71
N LYS A 146 -9.22 1.16 -12.61
CA LYS A 146 -8.22 0.82 -13.62
C LYS A 146 -8.05 -0.69 -13.67
N GLU A 147 -7.77 -1.24 -14.84
CA GLU A 147 -7.36 -2.64 -14.92
C GLU A 147 -6.09 -2.88 -14.08
N GLY A 148 -6.00 -4.08 -13.49
CA GLY A 148 -4.81 -4.50 -12.77
C GLY A 148 -3.59 -4.45 -13.69
N ASP A 149 -2.49 -3.89 -13.19
CA ASP A 149 -1.21 -3.81 -13.88
C ASP A 149 -0.41 -5.14 -13.79
N GLY A 150 -0.99 -6.16 -13.17
CA GLY A 150 -0.38 -7.47 -12.96
C GLY A 150 0.48 -7.58 -11.70
N ALA A 151 0.81 -6.48 -11.02
CA ALA A 151 1.69 -6.50 -9.85
C ALA A 151 1.09 -7.22 -8.63
N LEU A 152 -0.25 -7.29 -8.55
CA LEU A 152 -0.99 -8.08 -7.57
C LEU A 152 -1.89 -9.13 -8.26
N GLY A 153 -1.51 -9.53 -9.48
CA GLY A 153 -2.28 -10.40 -10.36
C GLY A 153 -3.27 -9.66 -11.27
N HIS A 154 -4.05 -10.44 -12.01
CA HIS A 154 -5.09 -9.94 -12.90
C HIS A 154 -6.33 -9.50 -12.13
N GLY A 155 -6.94 -8.36 -12.50
CA GLY A 155 -8.17 -7.91 -11.85
C GLY A 155 -8.45 -6.43 -12.06
N ARG A 156 -8.96 -5.77 -11.02
CA ARG A 156 -9.33 -4.35 -11.06
C ARG A 156 -8.89 -3.61 -9.81
N TYR A 157 -8.19 -2.51 -10.03
CA TYR A 157 -7.97 -1.49 -9.02
C TYR A 157 -9.20 -0.59 -8.92
N ALA A 158 -9.55 -0.23 -7.70
CA ALA A 158 -10.53 0.81 -7.36
C ALA A 158 -9.98 1.69 -6.24
N GLY A 159 -9.98 3.00 -6.41
CA GLY A 159 -9.41 3.92 -5.42
C GLY A 159 -10.19 5.21 -5.32
N TRP A 160 -10.23 5.76 -4.11
CA TRP A 160 -10.93 7.01 -3.82
C TRP A 160 -10.29 7.72 -2.63
N VAL A 161 -10.51 9.03 -2.57
CA VAL A 161 -10.22 9.83 -1.38
C VAL A 161 -11.41 9.68 -0.44
N GLU A 162 -11.22 9.00 0.69
CA GLU A 162 -12.29 8.79 1.68
C GLU A 162 -12.54 10.08 2.48
N ARG A 163 -11.45 10.77 2.83
CA ARG A 163 -11.44 12.14 3.35
C ARG A 163 -10.12 12.80 2.99
N LYS A 164 -10.03 14.12 3.12
CA LYS A 164 -8.77 14.84 2.87
C LYS A 164 -7.62 14.17 3.61
N GLY A 165 -6.56 13.83 2.88
CA GLY A 165 -5.37 13.16 3.44
C GLY A 165 -5.44 11.63 3.51
N VAL A 166 -6.60 11.01 3.27
CA VAL A 166 -6.78 9.55 3.41
C VAL A 166 -7.34 8.96 2.12
N VAL A 167 -6.53 8.12 1.49
CA VAL A 167 -6.88 7.38 0.28
C VAL A 167 -7.12 5.93 0.62
N ILE A 168 -8.16 5.34 0.05
CA ILE A 168 -8.38 3.90 0.09
C ILE A 168 -8.18 3.35 -1.32
N THR A 169 -7.52 2.21 -1.42
CA THR A 169 -7.36 1.47 -2.68
C THR A 169 -7.68 0.00 -2.45
N VAL A 170 -8.42 -0.57 -3.38
CA VAL A 170 -8.75 -1.99 -3.44
C VAL A 170 -8.20 -2.54 -4.74
N MET A 171 -7.55 -3.71 -4.68
CA MET A 171 -7.36 -4.56 -5.84
C MET A 171 -8.19 -5.81 -5.61
N ALA A 172 -9.17 -6.04 -6.49
CA ALA A 172 -9.90 -7.29 -6.54
C ALA A 172 -9.41 -8.08 -7.75
N SER A 173 -8.92 -9.29 -7.51
CA SER A 173 -8.61 -10.26 -8.56
C SER A 173 -9.81 -10.51 -9.47
N GLN A 174 -9.57 -11.01 -10.69
CA GLN A 174 -10.60 -11.22 -11.70
C GLN A 174 -11.87 -11.94 -11.18
N PRO A 175 -11.78 -13.03 -10.39
CA PRO A 175 -12.98 -13.69 -9.86
C PRO A 175 -13.80 -12.83 -8.88
N LEU A 176 -13.16 -11.85 -8.23
CA LEU A 176 -13.79 -10.95 -7.25
C LEU A 176 -14.29 -9.63 -7.87
N VAL A 177 -13.97 -9.35 -9.13
CA VAL A 177 -14.43 -8.14 -9.82
C VAL A 177 -15.96 -7.97 -9.80
N PRO A 178 -16.78 -9.02 -9.98
CA PRO A 178 -18.25 -8.88 -9.85
C PRO A 178 -18.71 -8.39 -8.48
N GLU A 179 -17.95 -8.66 -7.41
CA GLU A 179 -18.25 -8.27 -6.03
C GLU A 179 -17.66 -6.91 -5.64
N LEU A 180 -16.83 -6.30 -6.50
CA LEU A 180 -16.03 -5.12 -6.19
C LEU A 180 -16.87 -3.95 -5.63
N THR A 181 -18.08 -3.76 -6.15
CA THR A 181 -18.98 -2.69 -5.67
C THR A 181 -19.40 -2.92 -4.21
N GLU A 182 -19.71 -4.16 -3.82
CA GLU A 182 -20.10 -4.50 -2.44
C GLU A 182 -18.89 -4.46 -1.50
N ILE A 183 -17.71 -4.89 -1.97
CA ILE A 183 -16.44 -4.71 -1.25
C ILE A 183 -16.23 -3.23 -0.92
N ILE A 184 -16.31 -2.34 -1.92
CA ILE A 184 -16.13 -0.90 -1.73
C ILE A 184 -17.15 -0.34 -0.74
N LYS A 185 -18.44 -0.68 -0.88
CA LYS A 185 -19.49 -0.23 0.06
C LYS A 185 -19.22 -0.69 1.48
N GLY A 186 -18.74 -1.92 1.65
CA GLY A 186 -18.42 -2.50 2.94
C GLY A 186 -17.21 -1.88 3.64
N ILE A 187 -16.36 -1.13 2.93
CA ILE A 187 -15.18 -0.51 3.54
C ILE A 187 -15.57 0.76 4.31
N THR A 188 -15.18 0.82 5.58
CA THR A 188 -15.43 1.97 6.47
C THR A 188 -14.20 2.27 7.32
N LEU A 189 -13.83 3.55 7.43
CA LEU A 189 -12.88 4.01 8.44
C LEU A 189 -13.52 4.02 9.83
N ARG A 190 -12.71 3.81 10.87
CA ARG A 190 -13.11 3.91 12.27
C ARG A 190 -12.56 5.16 12.93
#